data_AF-A0A835XD25-F1
#
_entry.id   AF-A0A835XD25-F1
#
_cell.length_a   1.000
_cell.length_b   1.000
_cell.length_c   1.000
_cell.angle_alpha   90.00
_cell.angle_beta   90.00
_cell.angle_gamma   90.00
#
_symmetry.space_group_name_H-M   'P 1'
#
loop_
_entity.id
_entity.type
_entity.pdbx_description
1 polymer ?
#
loop_
_entity_poly.entity_id
_entity_poly.type
_entity_poly.pdbx_seq_one_letter_code
_entity_poly.pdbx_strand_id
1 'polypeptide(L)' 'MYLEVRCSNNDAVKLYENMGVIIKQRLKTYYRDGEDAYLMATEFET' A
#
# COMPACT_ATOMS: atom_id res chain seq x y z
N MET A 1 -4.64 4.47 9.99
CA MET A 1 -3.80 3.24 9.89
C MET A 1 -2.92 3.33 8.64
N TYR A 2 -1.69 2.84 8.69
CA TYR A 2 -0.75 2.81 7.56
C TYR A 2 -0.24 1.38 7.31
N LEU A 3 0.03 1.06 6.05
CA LEU A 3 0.66 -0.19 5.64
C LEU A 3 1.45 0.00 4.33
N GLU A 4 2.42 -0.88 4.11
CA GLU A 4 3.14 -1.01 2.85
C GLU A 4 2.83 -2.34 2.18
N VAL A 5 2.57 -2.30 0.87
CA VAL A 5 2.31 -3.48 0.06
C VAL A 5 3.14 -3.45 -1.22
N ARG A 6 3.70 -4.60 -1.61
CA ARG A 6 4.39 -4.79 -2.89
C ARG A 6 3.54 -4.32 -4.06
N CYS A 7 4.10 -3.53 -4.96
CA CYS A 7 3.37 -3.07 -6.15
C CYS A 7 2.95 -4.24 -7.06
N SER A 8 3.68 -5.36 -7.06
CA SER A 8 3.30 -6.56 -7.82
C SER A 8 2.17 -7.38 -7.18
N ASN A 9 1.87 -7.18 -5.90
CA ASN A 9 0.81 -7.92 -5.19
C ASN A 9 -0.57 -7.29 -5.42
N ASN A 10 -1.05 -7.39 -6.67
CA ASN A 10 -2.31 -6.81 -7.11
C ASN A 10 -3.52 -7.27 -6.29
N ASP A 11 -3.51 -8.50 -5.77
CA ASP A 11 -4.61 -9.04 -4.97
C ASP A 11 -4.69 -8.35 -3.60
N ALA A 12 -3.55 -8.15 -2.93
CA ALA A 12 -3.50 -7.42 -1.67
C ALA A 12 -3.83 -5.93 -1.84
N VAL A 13 -3.34 -5.30 -2.92
CA VAL A 13 -3.69 -3.91 -3.24
C VAL A 13 -5.21 -3.74 -3.37
N LYS A 14 -5.86 -4.58 -4.19
CA LYS A 14 -7.32 -4.56 -4.36
C LYS A 14 -8.07 -4.84 -3.06
N LEU A 15 -7.59 -5.78 -2.26
CA LEU A 15 -8.18 -6.06 -0.95
C LEU A 15 -8.19 -4.80 -0.08
N TYR A 16 -7.06 -4.09 0.01
CA TYR A 16 -6.95 -2.88 0.83
C TYR A 16 -7.77 -1.72 0.25
N GLU A 17 -7.81 -1.55 -1.07
CA GLU A 17 -8.70 -0.59 -1.73
C GLU A 17 -10.17 -0.85 -1.39
N ASN A 18 -10.61 -2.11 -1.44
CA ASN A 18 -11.97 -2.52 -1.08
C ASN A 18 -12.30 -2.29 0.41
N MET A 19 -11.29 -2.28 1.27
CA MET A 19 -11.42 -1.95 2.70
C MET A 19 -11.39 -0.43 2.97
N GLY A 20 -11.33 0.40 1.92
CA GLY A 20 -11.30 1.87 2.04
C GLY A 20 -9.90 2.45 2.31
N VAL A 21 -8.85 1.64 2.22
CA VAL A 21 -7.46 2.10 2.36
C VAL A 21 -6.99 2.64 1.00
N ILE A 22 -6.41 3.83 0.98
CA ILE A 22 -6.00 4.51 -0.27
C ILE A 22 -4.47 4.55 -0.42
N ILE A 23 -3.99 4.47 -1.66
CA ILE A 23 -2.57 4.67 -1.98
C ILE A 23 -2.21 6.14 -1.74
N LYS A 24 -1.29 6.41 -0.81
CA LYS A 24 -0.77 7.75 -0.53
C LYS A 24 0.53 8.03 -1.28
N GLN A 25 1.39 7.03 -1.47
CA GLN A 25 2.69 7.20 -2.13
C GLN A 25 3.21 5.88 -2.73
N ARG A 26 4.02 5.97 -3.80
CA ARG A 26 4.88 4.88 -4.27
C ARG A 26 6.30 5.06 -3.74
N LEU A 27 6.79 4.07 -3.00
CA LEU A 27 8.14 4.00 -2.44
C LEU A 27 9.01 3.19 -3.40
N LYS A 28 10.02 3.84 -3.99
CA LYS A 28 10.91 3.18 -4.95
C LYS A 28 11.91 2.26 -4.23
N THR A 29 12.15 1.08 -4.80
CA THR A 29 13.12 0.08 -4.30
C THR A 29 13.01 -0.15 -2.79
N TYR A 30 11.77 -0.24 -2.29
CA TYR A 30 11.49 -0.30 -0.85
C TYR A 30 11.84 -1.67 -0.26
N TYR A 31 11.53 -2.75 -0.98
CA TYR A 31 11.90 -4.09 -0.55
C TYR A 31 13.36 -4.40 -0.89
N ARG A 32 13.96 -5.33 -0.14
CA ARG A 32 15.39 -5.69 -0.26
C ARG A 32 15.78 -6.20 -1.64
N ASP A 33 14.83 -6.78 -2.38
CA ASP A 33 15.01 -7.26 -3.76
C ASP A 33 14.90 -6.14 -4.81
N GLY A 34 14.71 -4.89 -4.39
CA GLY A 34 14.56 -3.74 -5.26
C GLY A 34 13.13 -3.50 -5.74
N GLU A 35 12.15 -4.28 -5.26
CA GLU A 35 10.76 -4.02 -5.61
C GLU A 35 10.21 -2.76 -4.92
N ASP A 36 9.39 -2.02 -5.66
CA ASP A 36 8.65 -0.88 -5.14
C ASP A 36 7.50 -1.32 -4.20
N ALA A 37 7.12 -0.41 -3.31
CA ALA A 37 5.93 -0.56 -2.46
C ALA A 37 4.94 0.58 -2.66
N TYR A 38 3.66 0.31 -2.46
CA TYR A 38 2.68 1.34 -2.17
C TYR A 38 2.59 1.54 -0.66
N LEU A 39 2.76 2.79 -0.22
CA LEU A 39 2.31 3.23 1.10
C LEU A 39 0.81 3.51 1.00
N MET A 40 0.01 2.74 1.72
CA MET A 40 -1.44 2.89 1.78
C MET A 40 -1.87 3.34 3.17
N ALA A 41 -2.92 4.15 3.25
CA ALA A 41 -3.46 4.62 4.51
C ALA A 41 -4.98 4.76 4.47
N THR A 42 -5.62 4.54 5.62
CA THR A 42 -6.98 4.99 5.90
C THR A 42 -6.96 5.95 7.07
N GLU A 43 -7.78 6.98 7.00
CA GLU A 43 -8.04 7.88 8.11
C GLU A 43 -9.15 7.27 8.95
N PHE A 44 -9.06 7.46 10.27
CA PHE A 44 -10.18 7.18 11.17
C PHE A 44 -10.72 8.54 11.58
N GLU A 45 -12.02 8.78 11.36
CA GLU A 45 -12.67 9.95 11.95
C GLU A 45 -12.69 9.76 13.47
N THR A 46 -12.31 10.82 14.18
CA THR A 46 -12.35 10.93 15.65
C THR A 46 -13.63 11.61 16.09
#